data_AF-A0A5F1HSX4-F1
#
_entry.id   AF-A0A5F1HSX4-F1
#
_cell.length_a   1.000
_cell.length_b   1.000
_cell.length_c   1.000
_cell.angle_alpha   90.00
_cell.angle_beta   90.00
_cell.angle_gamma   90.00
#
_symmetry.space_group_name_H-M   'P 1'
#
loop_
_entity.id
_entity.type
_entity.pdbx_description
1 polymer ?
#
loop_
_entity_poly.entity_id
_entity_poly.type
_entity_poly.pdbx_seq_one_letter_code
_entity_poly.pdbx_strand_id
1 'polypeptide(L)'
;MNAITGVLVDGYIFDIKNYMIDDYHFPNTLFPGATFKMVIDDDPANNTNVAWKCIPDKILTVSQDGTVTFPNVDESCCSKSFLYFLLSEFLSGYTFTVKRYFKYSTKIYHTKEGALTWIASVKGQLPARRDINDSDLNNYEQYNRREVNTGLYQEWGTLANVGWKLEPQLDGYCRIYTAENDEFYCAENNRLDQLTDSGYIVQAVAFYGEPIAK
;
A
#
# COMPACT_ATOMS: atom_id res chain seq x y z
N MET A 1 -23.64 -9.69 14.32
CA MET A 1 -23.98 -8.25 14.38
C MET A 1 -23.16 -7.67 13.26
N ASN A 2 -23.69 -7.46 12.05
CA ASN A 2 -22.86 -7.23 10.87
C ASN A 2 -22.03 -5.93 10.98
N ALA A 3 -20.83 -6.02 11.53
CA ALA A 3 -19.93 -4.91 11.77
C ALA A 3 -18.60 -5.16 11.07
N ILE A 4 -18.03 -4.09 10.54
CA ILE A 4 -16.68 -4.16 9.98
C ILE A 4 -15.72 -4.34 11.16
N THR A 5 -14.98 -5.44 11.15
CA THR A 5 -14.08 -5.86 12.25
C THR A 5 -12.62 -5.83 11.83
N GLY A 6 -12.33 -5.92 10.53
CA GLY A 6 -10.97 -5.89 10.04
C GLY A 6 -10.84 -5.64 8.54
N VAL A 7 -9.58 -5.67 8.09
CA VAL A 7 -9.21 -5.62 6.67
C VAL A 7 -8.22 -6.75 6.38
N LEU A 8 -8.53 -7.56 5.37
CA LEU A 8 -7.68 -8.62 4.84
C LEU A 8 -6.87 -8.10 3.64
N VAL A 9 -5.54 -8.21 3.73
CA VAL A 9 -4.60 -7.76 2.71
C VAL A 9 -3.39 -8.69 2.65
N ASP A 10 -3.14 -9.28 1.47
CA ASP A 10 -2.09 -10.27 1.25
C ASP A 10 -2.09 -11.40 2.31
N GLY A 11 -3.25 -12.02 2.52
CA GLY A 11 -3.42 -13.12 3.48
C GLY A 11 -3.36 -12.72 4.96
N TYR A 12 -3.14 -11.44 5.28
CA TYR A 12 -3.06 -10.93 6.64
C TYR A 12 -4.30 -10.11 7.03
N ILE A 13 -4.84 -10.34 8.23
CA ILE A 13 -5.98 -9.58 8.75
C ILE A 13 -5.49 -8.52 9.74
N PHE A 14 -5.67 -7.26 9.39
CA PHE A 14 -5.62 -6.14 10.33
C PHE A 14 -6.96 -6.04 11.04
N ASP A 15 -7.04 -6.58 12.26
CA ASP A 15 -8.17 -6.35 13.15
C ASP A 15 -8.21 -4.87 13.58
N ILE A 16 -9.38 -4.24 13.46
CA ILE A 16 -9.56 -2.82 13.74
C ILE A 16 -9.19 -2.48 15.18
N LYS A 17 -9.60 -3.32 16.14
CA LYS A 17 -9.38 -3.03 17.57
C LYS A 17 -7.90 -3.04 17.94
N ASN A 18 -7.11 -3.91 17.32
CA ASN A 18 -5.72 -4.12 17.67
C ASN A 18 -4.73 -3.32 16.80
N TYR A 19 -5.07 -3.03 15.53
CA TYR A 19 -4.13 -2.43 14.58
C TYR A 19 -4.48 -1.00 14.19
N MET A 20 -5.72 -0.57 14.40
CA MET A 20 -6.20 0.74 13.94
C MET A 20 -6.47 1.65 15.13
N ILE A 21 -5.42 1.83 15.93
CA ILE A 21 -5.40 2.63 17.15
C ILE A 21 -4.93 4.05 16.79
N ASP A 22 -5.28 5.05 17.59
CA ASP A 22 -4.82 6.44 17.44
C ASP A 22 -5.09 7.07 16.06
N ASP A 23 -6.30 6.82 15.53
CA ASP A 23 -6.81 7.31 14.24
C ASP A 23 -6.11 6.78 12.97
N TYR A 24 -5.16 5.83 13.11
CA TYR A 24 -4.52 5.19 11.97
C TYR A 24 -5.37 4.06 11.39
N HIS A 25 -6.05 4.36 10.29
CA HIS A 25 -6.87 3.39 9.56
C HIS A 25 -6.18 2.99 8.26
N PHE A 26 -6.14 1.69 8.01
CA PHE A 26 -5.64 1.14 6.76
C PHE A 26 -6.56 1.54 5.58
N PRO A 27 -6.02 1.81 4.38
CA PRO A 27 -4.61 2.05 4.12
C PRO A 27 -4.22 3.51 4.35
N ASN A 28 -3.00 3.77 4.81
CA ASN A 28 -2.40 5.12 4.77
C ASN A 28 -1.50 5.31 3.55
N THR A 29 -1.12 4.22 2.89
CA THR A 29 -0.38 4.19 1.63
C THR A 29 -1.27 3.71 0.49
N LEU A 30 -1.18 4.28 -0.71
CA LEU A 30 -1.96 3.81 -1.86
C LEU A 30 -1.15 3.80 -3.15
N PHE A 31 -1.56 2.97 -4.12
CA PHE A 31 -0.95 2.86 -5.45
C PHE A 31 -2.03 2.46 -6.48
N PRO A 32 -1.78 2.65 -7.79
CA PRO A 32 -2.78 2.35 -8.81
C PRO A 32 -2.95 0.83 -8.95
N GLY A 33 -4.20 0.38 -8.86
CA GLY A 33 -4.59 -1.03 -8.88
C GLY A 33 -4.71 -1.68 -7.50
N ALA A 34 -4.43 -0.96 -6.41
CA ALA A 34 -4.44 -1.52 -5.05
C ALA A 34 -5.77 -2.22 -4.70
N THR A 35 -5.68 -3.39 -4.08
CA THR A 35 -6.84 -4.18 -3.63
C THR A 35 -6.69 -4.73 -2.21
N PHE A 36 -7.80 -4.75 -1.48
CA PHE A 36 -7.93 -5.40 -0.18
C PHE A 36 -9.37 -5.87 0.04
N LYS A 37 -9.63 -6.65 1.09
CA LYS A 37 -10.96 -7.16 1.40
C LYS A 37 -11.40 -6.74 2.79
N MET A 38 -12.63 -6.23 2.91
CA MET A 38 -13.23 -5.94 4.21
C MET A 38 -13.54 -7.23 4.97
N VAL A 39 -13.49 -7.22 6.30
CA VAL A 39 -13.85 -8.37 7.15
C VAL A 39 -15.03 -7.99 8.04
N ILE A 40 -16.07 -8.84 8.03
CA ILE A 40 -17.27 -8.66 8.85
C ILE A 40 -17.31 -9.76 9.91
N ASP A 41 -17.53 -9.37 11.16
CA ASP A 41 -17.67 -10.31 12.30
C ASP A 41 -16.53 -11.35 12.32
N ASP A 42 -15.30 -10.86 12.13
CA ASP A 42 -14.03 -11.61 12.11
C ASP A 42 -13.90 -12.68 11.00
N ASP A 43 -14.83 -12.74 10.03
CA ASP A 43 -14.81 -13.69 8.92
C ASP A 43 -15.19 -13.05 7.57
N PRO A 44 -14.30 -13.02 6.56
CA PRO A 44 -14.59 -12.46 5.24
C PRO A 44 -15.71 -13.20 4.48
N ALA A 45 -16.06 -14.44 4.85
CA ALA A 45 -17.17 -15.16 4.25
C ALA A 45 -18.52 -14.46 4.50
N ASN A 46 -18.63 -13.65 5.56
CA ASN A 46 -19.84 -12.91 5.89
C ASN A 46 -20.17 -11.78 4.90
N ASN A 47 -19.22 -11.39 4.04
CA ASN A 47 -19.40 -10.31 3.06
C ASN A 47 -20.52 -10.56 2.06
N THR A 48 -20.86 -11.82 1.77
CA THR A 48 -21.94 -12.16 0.83
C THR A 48 -23.34 -11.79 1.35
N ASN A 49 -23.47 -11.55 2.66
CA ASN A 49 -24.75 -11.33 3.33
C ASN A 49 -25.11 -9.84 3.46
N VAL A 50 -24.30 -8.95 2.89
CA VAL A 50 -24.45 -7.50 3.04
C VAL A 50 -24.38 -6.79 1.69
N ALA A 51 -24.85 -5.55 1.64
CA ALA A 51 -24.67 -4.69 0.49
C ALA A 51 -23.61 -3.63 0.79
N TRP A 52 -22.77 -3.33 -0.22
CA TRP A 52 -21.65 -2.40 -0.08
C TRP A 52 -21.97 -1.08 -0.75
N LYS A 53 -21.55 0.02 -0.10
CA LYS A 53 -21.49 1.34 -0.74
C LYS A 53 -20.19 2.05 -0.35
N CYS A 54 -19.67 2.81 -1.29
CA CYS A 54 -18.46 3.59 -1.12
C CYS A 54 -18.70 5.06 -1.47
N ILE A 55 -17.94 5.94 -0.81
CA ILE A 55 -17.88 7.35 -1.10
C ILE A 55 -16.39 7.77 -1.08
N PRO A 56 -15.90 8.42 -2.14
CA PRO A 56 -16.56 8.70 -3.43
C PRO A 56 -16.67 7.47 -4.35
N ASP A 57 -17.82 7.34 -5.01
CA ASP A 57 -18.24 6.20 -5.86
C ASP A 57 -17.46 6.06 -7.18
N LYS A 58 -16.64 7.04 -7.54
CA LYS A 58 -15.88 7.08 -8.80
C LYS A 58 -14.39 6.79 -8.66
N ILE A 59 -13.87 6.73 -7.44
CA ILE A 59 -12.43 6.54 -7.21
C ILE A 59 -12.10 5.06 -6.97
N LEU A 60 -13.04 4.31 -6.41
CA LEU A 60 -12.86 2.92 -6.03
C LEU A 60 -14.12 2.12 -6.32
N THR A 61 -13.97 0.81 -6.38
CA THR A 61 -15.08 -0.14 -6.50
C THR A 61 -15.06 -1.11 -5.33
N VAL A 62 -16.23 -1.63 -4.96
CA VAL A 62 -16.36 -2.71 -3.98
C VAL A 62 -17.19 -3.81 -4.61
N SER A 63 -16.63 -5.02 -4.65
CA SER A 63 -17.30 -6.22 -5.13
C SER A 63 -18.22 -6.79 -4.04
N GLN A 64 -19.19 -7.64 -4.43
CA GLN A 64 -20.11 -8.28 -3.49
C GLN A 64 -19.39 -9.09 -2.39
N ASP A 65 -18.21 -9.61 -2.68
CA ASP A 65 -17.38 -10.33 -1.72
C ASP A 65 -16.58 -9.41 -0.76
N GLY A 66 -16.87 -8.11 -0.78
CA GLY A 66 -16.20 -7.09 0.04
C GLY A 66 -14.79 -6.73 -0.43
N THR A 67 -14.37 -7.17 -1.62
CA THR A 67 -13.10 -6.74 -2.22
C THR A 67 -13.19 -5.30 -2.70
N VAL A 68 -12.37 -4.45 -2.13
CA VAL A 68 -12.15 -3.06 -2.51
C VAL A 68 -11.06 -2.99 -3.57
N THR A 69 -11.25 -2.18 -4.61
CA THR A 69 -10.24 -1.96 -5.67
C THR A 69 -10.14 -0.48 -6.04
N PHE A 70 -8.91 -0.01 -6.21
CA PHE A 70 -8.59 1.35 -6.67
C PHE A 70 -8.00 1.30 -8.08
N PRO A 71 -8.83 1.21 -9.14
CA PRO A 71 -8.35 0.87 -10.48
C PRO A 71 -7.42 1.93 -11.08
N ASN A 72 -7.75 3.21 -10.88
CA ASN A 72 -7.10 4.34 -11.56
C ASN A 72 -6.89 5.54 -10.63
N VAL A 73 -6.52 5.29 -9.37
CA VAL A 73 -6.13 6.38 -8.46
C VAL A 73 -4.87 7.08 -8.96
N ASP A 74 -4.72 8.33 -8.53
CA ASP A 74 -3.55 9.16 -8.80
C ASP A 74 -3.12 9.88 -7.51
N GLU A 75 -2.06 10.68 -7.60
CA GLU A 75 -1.49 11.42 -6.47
C GLU A 75 -2.48 12.39 -5.81
N SER A 76 -3.60 12.72 -6.45
CA SER A 76 -4.63 13.56 -5.84
C SER A 76 -5.37 12.87 -4.69
N CYS A 77 -5.16 11.56 -4.47
CA CYS A 77 -5.74 10.86 -3.32
C CYS A 77 -5.05 11.20 -1.98
N CYS A 78 -3.83 11.76 -2.01
CA CYS A 78 -3.15 12.18 -0.79
C CYS A 78 -3.98 13.19 0.02
N SER A 79 -4.01 12.97 1.33
CA SER A 79 -4.79 13.70 2.32
C SER A 79 -6.31 13.66 2.12
N LYS A 80 -6.82 12.80 1.22
CA LYS A 80 -8.26 12.56 1.07
C LYS A 80 -8.72 11.44 1.97
N SER A 81 -9.87 11.66 2.60
CA SER A 81 -10.59 10.63 3.34
C SER A 81 -11.61 9.94 2.47
N PHE A 82 -11.77 8.65 2.71
CA PHE A 82 -12.67 7.75 2.00
C PHE A 82 -13.55 7.06 3.03
N LEU A 83 -14.81 6.84 2.69
CA LEU A 83 -15.78 6.18 3.56
C LEU A 83 -16.38 4.97 2.84
N TYR A 84 -16.29 3.81 3.48
CA TYR A 84 -17.12 2.66 3.19
C TYR A 84 -18.26 2.61 4.17
N PHE A 85 -19.39 2.10 3.74
CA PHE A 85 -20.36 1.61 4.69
C PHE A 85 -21.10 0.41 4.17
N LEU A 86 -21.42 -0.41 5.14
CA LEU A 86 -22.23 -1.58 5.03
C LEU A 86 -23.69 -1.14 5.09
N LEU A 87 -24.44 -1.46 4.04
CA LEU A 87 -25.89 -1.29 3.99
C LEU A 87 -26.52 -2.56 4.57
N SER A 88 -26.79 -2.55 5.88
CA SER A 88 -27.62 -3.54 6.58
C SER A 88 -28.69 -2.86 7.44
N GLU A 89 -29.37 -3.60 8.32
CA GLU A 89 -30.25 -3.00 9.34
C GLU A 89 -29.53 -1.96 10.21
N PHE A 90 -28.20 -2.08 10.35
CA PHE A 90 -27.33 -1.09 11.00
C PHE A 90 -26.29 -0.57 10.01
N LEU A 91 -26.10 0.74 9.99
CA LEU A 91 -25.06 1.38 9.18
C LEU A 91 -23.71 1.24 9.90
N SER A 92 -22.81 0.39 9.39
CA SER A 92 -21.43 0.30 9.86
C SER A 92 -20.52 0.99 8.84
N GLY A 93 -19.83 2.06 9.25
CA GLY A 93 -18.91 2.80 8.41
C GLY A 93 -17.45 2.44 8.69
N TYR A 94 -16.60 2.55 7.68
CA TYR A 94 -15.14 2.49 7.80
C TYR A 94 -14.53 3.67 7.06
N THR A 95 -13.76 4.48 7.77
CA THR A 95 -13.12 5.67 7.20
C THR A 95 -11.61 5.51 7.26
N PHE A 96 -10.92 5.93 6.21
CA PHE A 96 -9.46 6.02 6.22
C PHE A 96 -8.99 7.24 5.44
N THR A 97 -7.75 7.64 5.67
CA THR A 97 -7.10 8.75 4.98
C THR A 97 -5.79 8.27 4.37
N VAL A 98 -5.66 8.48 3.06
CA VAL A 98 -4.41 8.20 2.34
C VAL A 98 -3.43 9.32 2.63
N LYS A 99 -2.29 9.01 3.23
CA LYS A 99 -1.23 9.99 3.52
C LYS A 99 -0.13 9.98 2.47
N ARG A 100 0.09 8.82 1.85
CA ARG A 100 1.19 8.55 0.94
C ARG A 100 0.68 7.85 -0.31
N TYR A 101 1.13 8.29 -1.47
CA TYR A 101 0.82 7.67 -2.75
C TYR A 101 2.08 7.28 -3.50
N PHE A 102 2.07 6.06 -4.05
CA PHE A 102 3.18 5.46 -4.78
C PHE A 102 2.75 5.20 -6.23
N LYS A 103 3.20 6.06 -7.12
CA LYS A 103 3.02 5.87 -8.56
C LYS A 103 4.17 5.03 -9.08
N TYR A 104 3.90 3.92 -9.74
CA TYR A 104 4.95 3.06 -10.28
C TYR A 104 4.92 2.98 -11.80
N SER A 105 6.09 2.72 -12.37
CA SER A 105 6.24 2.44 -13.79
C SER A 105 5.90 0.99 -14.08
N THR A 106 5.13 0.74 -15.13
CA THR A 106 4.94 -0.62 -15.69
C THR A 106 6.11 -1.03 -16.58
N LYS A 107 7.28 -0.42 -16.40
CA LYS A 107 8.53 -0.76 -17.08
C LYS A 107 9.60 -0.94 -16.01
N ILE A 108 10.60 -1.74 -16.35
CA ILE A 108 11.82 -1.86 -15.54
C ILE A 108 12.90 -0.87 -16.01
N TYR A 109 13.81 -0.57 -15.09
CA TYR A 109 14.96 0.29 -15.33
C TYR A 109 16.21 -0.42 -14.86
N HIS A 110 17.23 -0.45 -15.72
CA HIS A 110 18.53 -1.08 -15.43
C HIS A 110 19.53 -0.11 -14.78
N THR A 111 19.18 1.19 -14.71
CA THR A 111 20.04 2.21 -14.15
C THR A 111 19.26 3.11 -13.20
N LYS A 112 19.98 3.62 -12.20
CA LYS A 112 19.47 4.62 -11.25
C LYS A 112 19.02 5.88 -11.98
N GLU A 113 19.81 6.37 -12.94
CA GLU A 113 19.53 7.57 -13.70
C GLU A 113 18.24 7.42 -14.52
N GLY A 114 18.01 6.23 -15.10
CA GLY A 114 16.79 5.92 -15.84
C GLY A 114 15.55 5.97 -14.95
N ALA A 115 15.62 5.35 -13.76
CA ALA A 115 14.54 5.39 -12.79
C ALA A 115 14.26 6.82 -12.29
N LEU A 116 15.31 7.58 -11.95
CA LEU A 116 15.19 8.98 -11.50
C LEU A 116 14.62 9.90 -12.60
N THR A 117 15.01 9.68 -13.85
CA THR A 117 14.47 10.42 -15.00
C THR A 117 12.96 10.19 -15.13
N TRP A 118 12.51 8.95 -14.95
CA TRP A 118 11.08 8.64 -14.95
C TRP A 118 10.35 9.29 -13.77
N ILE A 119 10.90 9.20 -12.55
CA ILE A 119 10.32 9.83 -11.34
C ILE A 119 10.14 11.34 -11.56
N ALA A 120 11.17 12.01 -12.08
CA ALA A 120 11.12 13.42 -12.41
C ALA A 120 10.07 13.74 -13.50
N SER A 121 9.94 12.88 -14.52
CA SER A 121 8.95 13.06 -15.61
C SER A 121 7.50 13.01 -15.13
N VAL A 122 7.22 12.26 -14.06
CA VAL A 122 5.89 12.21 -13.41
C VAL A 122 5.77 13.22 -12.26
N LYS A 123 6.75 14.12 -12.09
CA LYS A 123 6.79 15.15 -11.03
C LYS A 123 6.72 14.58 -9.60
N GLY A 124 7.21 13.35 -9.43
CA GLY A 124 7.28 12.72 -8.11
C GLY A 124 8.62 12.94 -7.43
N GLN A 125 8.73 12.42 -6.22
CA GLN A 125 9.98 12.35 -5.47
C GLN A 125 10.43 10.89 -5.36
N LEU A 126 11.72 10.66 -5.13
CA LEU A 126 12.19 9.33 -4.74
C LEU A 126 11.69 9.06 -3.31
N PRO A 127 11.05 7.91 -3.03
CA PRO A 127 10.60 7.60 -1.68
C PRO A 127 11.77 7.53 -0.70
N ALA A 128 11.55 8.01 0.53
CA ALA A 128 12.49 7.73 1.59
C ALA A 128 12.44 6.24 1.93
N ARG A 129 13.50 5.72 2.53
CA ARG A 129 13.58 4.29 2.84
C ARG A 129 12.42 3.80 3.72
N ARG A 130 12.10 4.57 4.76
CA ARG A 130 10.99 4.29 5.68
C ARG A 130 9.63 4.29 5.00
N ASP A 131 9.43 5.08 3.95
CA ASP A 131 8.16 5.12 3.21
C ASP A 131 7.87 3.78 2.50
N ILE A 132 8.92 2.99 2.21
CA ILE A 132 8.79 1.66 1.60
C ILE A 132 8.92 0.55 2.64
N ASN A 133 9.89 0.67 3.54
CA ASN A 133 10.24 -0.33 4.53
C ASN A 133 10.61 0.35 5.86
N ASP A 134 9.73 0.28 6.86
CA ASP A 134 9.92 0.93 8.17
C ASP A 134 10.88 0.19 9.12
N SER A 135 11.62 -0.80 8.64
CA SER A 135 12.50 -1.59 9.51
C SER A 135 13.81 -0.86 9.85
N ASP A 136 14.16 -0.85 11.15
CA ASP A 136 15.55 -0.79 11.56
C ASP A 136 16.21 -2.09 11.08
N LEU A 137 16.96 -2.00 9.98
CA LEU A 137 17.48 -3.16 9.25
C LEU A 137 18.30 -4.15 10.10
N ASN A 138 18.76 -3.71 11.27
CA ASN A 138 19.55 -4.51 12.19
C ASN A 138 18.73 -5.57 12.93
N ASN A 139 17.39 -5.54 12.84
CA ASN A 139 16.53 -6.51 13.50
C ASN A 139 15.72 -7.35 12.50
N TYR A 140 16.22 -8.56 12.24
CA TYR A 140 15.67 -9.54 11.30
C TYR A 140 14.20 -9.90 11.59
N GLU A 141 13.72 -9.75 12.83
CA GLU A 141 12.34 -10.04 13.21
C GLU A 141 11.35 -8.96 12.74
N GLN A 142 11.81 -7.71 12.52
CA GLN A 142 10.92 -6.59 12.19
C GLN A 142 10.49 -6.55 10.72
N TYR A 143 11.21 -7.23 9.81
CA TYR A 143 10.90 -7.19 8.37
C TYR A 143 9.58 -7.84 7.98
N ASN A 144 9.07 -8.80 8.76
CA ASN A 144 7.78 -9.45 8.48
C ASN A 144 6.63 -8.83 9.25
N ARG A 145 6.89 -7.78 10.04
CA ARG A 145 5.85 -7.15 10.81
C ARG A 145 4.90 -6.46 9.83
N ARG A 146 3.63 -6.87 9.87
CA ARG A 146 2.55 -6.17 9.19
C ARG A 146 2.02 -5.11 10.13
N GLU A 147 1.95 -3.86 9.68
CA GLU A 147 1.53 -2.74 10.52
C GLU A 147 0.86 -1.65 9.68
N VAL A 148 -0.12 -0.96 10.27
CA VAL A 148 -0.83 0.16 9.65
C VAL A 148 -0.05 1.45 9.87
N ASN A 149 -0.11 2.38 8.91
CA ASN A 149 0.58 3.68 8.96
C ASN A 149 2.12 3.60 8.91
N THR A 150 2.67 2.50 8.40
CA THR A 150 4.12 2.28 8.24
C THR A 150 4.50 2.23 6.75
N GLY A 151 5.65 1.65 6.42
CA GLY A 151 6.13 1.52 5.05
C GLY A 151 5.18 0.74 4.14
N LEU A 152 5.26 1.00 2.84
CA LEU A 152 4.43 0.38 1.81
C LEU A 152 4.36 -1.16 1.94
N TYR A 153 5.49 -1.83 2.18
CA TYR A 153 5.51 -3.29 2.30
C TYR A 153 4.90 -3.80 3.61
N GLN A 154 5.00 -3.05 4.71
CA GLN A 154 4.37 -3.44 5.99
C GLN A 154 2.84 -3.36 5.89
N GLU A 155 2.31 -2.33 5.24
CA GLU A 155 0.87 -2.20 5.02
C GLU A 155 0.36 -3.27 4.03
N TRP A 156 1.01 -3.42 2.89
CA TRP A 156 0.44 -4.19 1.77
C TRP A 156 1.00 -5.60 1.58
N GLY A 157 2.14 -5.92 2.18
CA GLY A 157 2.84 -7.18 1.96
C GLY A 157 3.39 -7.29 0.54
N THR A 158 3.16 -8.44 -0.09
CA THR A 158 3.56 -8.72 -1.47
C THR A 158 2.68 -7.96 -2.45
N LEU A 159 3.20 -6.88 -3.01
CA LEU A 159 2.43 -5.95 -3.86
C LEU A 159 1.73 -6.62 -5.06
N ALA A 160 2.32 -7.66 -5.64
CA ALA A 160 1.71 -8.42 -6.74
C ALA A 160 0.38 -9.08 -6.36
N ASN A 161 0.22 -9.50 -5.11
CA ASN A 161 -0.98 -10.16 -4.60
C ASN A 161 -2.13 -9.15 -4.37
N VAL A 162 -1.83 -7.86 -4.35
CA VAL A 162 -2.75 -6.77 -4.02
C VAL A 162 -2.87 -5.75 -5.16
N GLY A 163 -2.64 -6.21 -6.40
CA GLY A 163 -2.95 -5.47 -7.62
C GLY A 163 -1.81 -4.65 -8.25
N TRP A 164 -0.61 -4.68 -7.68
CA TRP A 164 0.56 -4.09 -8.31
C TRP A 164 1.00 -4.92 -9.51
N LYS A 165 1.17 -4.27 -10.67
CA LYS A 165 1.61 -4.94 -11.88
C LYS A 165 3.13 -5.04 -11.89
N LEU A 166 3.65 -6.23 -11.60
CA LEU A 166 5.07 -6.55 -11.75
C LEU A 166 5.41 -6.88 -13.20
N GLU A 167 6.58 -6.43 -13.62
CA GLU A 167 7.18 -6.89 -14.86
C GLU A 167 7.77 -8.30 -14.66
N PRO A 168 7.56 -9.24 -15.61
CA PRO A 168 7.99 -10.64 -15.45
C PRO A 168 9.49 -10.82 -15.14
N GLN A 169 10.33 -9.87 -15.58
CA GLN A 169 11.78 -9.90 -15.42
C GLN A 169 12.24 -9.65 -13.97
N LEU A 170 11.33 -9.38 -13.04
CA LEU A 170 11.65 -9.20 -11.63
C LEU A 170 11.43 -10.46 -10.78
N ASP A 171 11.10 -11.61 -11.38
CA ASP A 171 10.94 -12.91 -10.70
C ASP A 171 9.95 -12.86 -9.51
N GLY A 172 8.92 -12.00 -9.59
CA GLY A 172 7.93 -11.81 -8.53
C GLY A 172 8.36 -10.86 -7.41
N TYR A 173 9.55 -10.26 -7.49
CA TYR A 173 10.04 -9.29 -6.52
C TYR A 173 9.72 -7.86 -6.97
N CYS A 174 9.11 -7.07 -6.09
CA CYS A 174 8.98 -5.64 -6.33
C CYS A 174 10.26 -4.94 -5.86
N ARG A 175 11.21 -4.69 -6.76
CA ARG A 175 12.43 -3.91 -6.48
C ARG A 175 12.18 -2.42 -6.69
N ILE A 176 12.44 -1.61 -5.66
CA ILE A 176 12.24 -0.16 -5.66
C ILE A 176 13.52 0.54 -5.17
N TYR A 177 13.93 1.62 -5.85
CA TYR A 177 14.95 2.50 -5.31
C TYR A 177 14.37 3.44 -4.24
N THR A 178 15.09 3.58 -3.13
CA THR A 178 14.81 4.54 -2.07
C THR A 178 16.06 5.35 -1.75
N ALA A 179 15.91 6.43 -0.97
CA ALA A 179 17.05 7.17 -0.45
C ALA A 179 16.91 7.52 1.03
N GLU A 180 18.06 7.63 1.69
CA GLU A 180 18.18 8.13 3.06
C GLU A 180 19.57 8.74 3.25
N ASN A 181 19.67 9.94 3.83
CA ASN A 181 20.95 10.63 4.10
C ASN A 181 21.91 10.69 2.88
N ASP A 182 21.39 11.05 1.70
CA ASP A 182 22.10 11.11 0.41
C ASP A 182 22.58 9.76 -0.17
N GLU A 183 22.30 8.66 0.52
CA GLU A 183 22.58 7.30 0.08
C GLU A 183 21.37 6.67 -0.63
N PHE A 184 21.65 5.73 -1.53
CA PHE A 184 20.64 5.03 -2.33
C PHE A 184 20.55 3.57 -1.93
N TYR A 185 19.32 3.09 -1.84
CA TYR A 185 19.03 1.73 -1.41
C TYR A 185 18.12 1.05 -2.43
N CYS A 186 18.22 -0.28 -2.53
CA CYS A 186 17.27 -1.11 -3.24
C CYS A 186 16.46 -1.91 -2.22
N ALA A 187 15.16 -1.62 -2.15
CA ALA A 187 14.21 -2.31 -1.31
C ALA A 187 13.43 -3.35 -2.13
N GLU A 188 13.21 -4.53 -1.56
CA GLU A 188 12.38 -5.60 -2.09
C GLU A 188 11.31 -6.03 -1.07
N ASN A 189 10.16 -6.44 -1.57
CA ASN A 189 9.07 -7.01 -0.77
C ASN A 189 9.44 -8.34 -0.05
N ASN A 190 10.59 -8.94 -0.37
CA ASN A 190 11.08 -10.19 0.22
C ASN A 190 12.15 -9.98 1.31
N ARG A 191 12.21 -8.78 1.93
CA ARG A 191 13.15 -8.42 3.02
C ARG A 191 14.54 -7.97 2.55
N LEU A 192 14.76 -7.70 1.26
CA LEU A 192 15.98 -7.02 0.84
C LEU A 192 15.83 -5.51 1.09
N ASP A 193 16.81 -4.93 1.76
CA ASP A 193 17.01 -3.48 1.77
C ASP A 193 18.52 -3.24 1.84
N GLN A 194 19.13 -2.96 0.68
CA GLN A 194 20.58 -2.91 0.55
C GLN A 194 21.03 -1.57 0.00
N LEU A 195 22.04 -0.98 0.65
CA LEU A 195 22.81 0.12 0.10
C LEU A 195 23.37 -0.29 -1.26
N THR A 196 23.20 0.55 -2.27
CA THR A 196 23.66 0.22 -3.62
C THR A 196 24.26 1.41 -4.36
N ASP A 197 25.47 1.18 -4.86
CA ASP A 197 26.12 2.02 -5.86
C ASP A 197 25.93 1.49 -7.30
N SER A 198 25.37 0.28 -7.43
CA SER A 198 25.18 -0.44 -8.70
C SER A 198 23.71 -0.44 -9.17
N GLY A 199 23.52 -0.47 -10.49
CA GLY A 199 22.20 -0.47 -11.12
C GLY A 199 21.49 -1.82 -10.96
N TYR A 200 20.74 -2.00 -9.87
CA TYR A 200 19.71 -3.03 -9.79
C TYR A 200 18.64 -2.79 -10.86
N ILE A 201 18.06 -3.88 -11.36
CA ILE A 201 16.87 -3.82 -12.19
C ILE A 201 15.69 -3.56 -11.27
N VAL A 202 15.03 -2.40 -11.42
CA VAL A 202 13.93 -1.96 -10.55
C VAL A 202 12.69 -1.58 -11.36
N GLN A 203 11.53 -1.53 -10.71
CA GLN A 203 10.45 -0.65 -11.16
C GLN A 203 10.65 0.73 -10.53
N ALA A 204 10.62 1.78 -11.36
CA ALA A 204 10.69 3.13 -10.83
C ALA A 204 9.40 3.48 -10.08
N VAL A 205 9.53 4.08 -8.89
CA VAL A 205 8.41 4.49 -8.04
C VAL A 205 8.58 5.94 -7.63
N ALA A 206 7.55 6.72 -7.90
CA ALA A 206 7.41 8.11 -7.53
C ALA A 206 6.51 8.24 -6.30
N PHE A 207 7.04 8.94 -5.29
CA PHE A 207 6.38 9.22 -4.04
C PHE A 207 5.69 10.59 -4.05
N TYR A 208 4.52 10.64 -3.41
CA TYR A 208 3.74 11.85 -3.15
C TYR A 208 3.12 11.75 -1.75
N GLY A 209 3.07 12.86 -1.01
CA GLY A 209 2.41 12.93 0.29
C GLY A 209 3.37 13.18 1.46
N GLU A 210 2.95 12.75 2.65
CA GLU A 210 3.66 13.00 3.91
C GLU A 210 4.65 11.87 4.23
N PRO A 211 5.97 12.13 4.25
CA PRO A 211 6.95 11.09 4.57
C PRO A 211 6.82 10.64 6.02
N ILE A 212 7.21 9.40 6.32
CA ILE A 212 7.32 8.93 7.71
C ILE A 212 8.40 9.76 8.43
N ALA A 213 8.02 10.42 9.52
CA ALA A 213 8.94 11.18 10.36
C ALA A 213 9.96 10.26 11.04
N LYS A 214 11.17 10.80 11.29
CA LYS A 214 12.22 10.13 12.08
C LYS A 214 11.94 10.19 13.58
#